data_AF-R2SWK6-F1
#
_entry.id   AF-R2SWK6-F1
#
_cell.length_a   1.000
_cell.length_b   1.000
_cell.length_c   1.000
_cell.angle_alpha   90.00
_cell.angle_beta   90.00
_cell.angle_gamma   90.00
#
_symmetry.space_group_name_H-M   'P 1'
#
loop_
_entity.id
_entity.type
_entity.pdbx_description
1 polymer ?
#
loop_
_entity_poly.entity_id
_entity_poly.type
_entity_poly.pdbx_seq_one_letter_code
_entity_poly.pdbx_strand_id
1 'polypeptide(L)' 'MKQRITGALTITGLYLIIANVGNFFFGVSRRFDWTTTLWEAAFFFVFIFLLLGYRNNHRK' A
#
# COMPACT_ATOMS: atom_id res chain seq x y z
N MET A 1 -15.46 10.80 0.56
CA MET A 1 -14.08 10.84 1.11
C MET A 1 -13.81 9.72 2.10
N LYS A 2 -14.65 9.50 3.13
CA LYS A 2 -14.44 8.43 4.13
C LYS A 2 -14.22 7.04 3.51
N GLN A 3 -15.10 6.58 2.61
CA GLN A 3 -14.94 5.29 1.92
C GLN A 3 -13.66 5.17 1.07
N ARG A 4 -13.15 6.29 0.53
CA ARG A 4 -11.90 6.30 -0.25
C ARG A 4 -10.68 6.12 0.64
N ILE A 5 -10.67 6.79 1.79
CA ILE A 5 -9.59 6.67 2.78
C ILE A 5 -9.59 5.25 3.36
N THR A 6 -10.75 4.73 3.75
CA THR A 6 -10.85 3.35 4.26
C THR A 6 -10.41 2.32 3.22
N GLY A 7 -10.85 2.47 1.96
CA GLY A 7 -10.43 1.56 0.87
C GLY A 7 -8.94 1.62 0.59
N ALA A 8 -8.34 2.81 0.55
CA ALA A 8 -6.90 2.97 0.37
C ALA A 8 -6.09 2.40 1.54
N LEU A 9 -6.56 2.58 2.78
CA LEU A 9 -5.95 1.99 3.97
C LEU A 9 -6.01 0.45 3.93
N THR A 10 -7.16 -0.14 3.57
CA THR A 10 -7.30 -1.60 3.46
C THR A 10 -6.36 -2.18 2.40
N ILE A 11 -6.30 -1.58 1.22
CA ILE A 11 -5.43 -2.05 0.12
C ILE A 11 -3.95 -1.92 0.50
N THR A 12 -3.57 -0.81 1.15
CA THR A 12 -2.18 -0.59 1.59
C THR A 12 -1.79 -1.55 2.72
N GLY A 13 -2.69 -1.81 3.67
CA GLY A 13 -2.49 -2.81 4.71
C GLY A 13 -2.28 -4.22 4.13
N LEU A 14 -3.07 -4.59 3.12
CA LEU A 14 -2.91 -5.86 2.41
C LEU A 14 -1.55 -5.94 1.68
N TYR A 15 -1.15 -4.86 1.02
CA TYR A 15 0.16 -4.76 0.37
C TYR A 15 1.29 -4.97 1.38
N LEU A 16 1.23 -4.30 2.54
CA LEU A 16 2.22 -4.47 3.60
C LEU A 16 2.31 -5.92 4.07
N ILE A 17 1.18 -6.60 4.29
CA ILE A 17 1.20 -8.02 4.70
C ILE A 17 1.87 -8.87 3.62
N ILE A 18 1.46 -8.73 2.35
CA ILE A 18 1.99 -9.53 1.24
C ILE A 18 3.49 -9.25 1.04
N ALA A 19 3.92 -7.99 1.09
CA ALA A 19 5.32 -7.60 0.90
C ALA A 19 6.22 -8.17 2.00
N ASN A 20 5.79 -8.10 3.26
CA ASN A 20 6.56 -8.63 4.39
C ASN A 20 6.54 -10.17 4.44
N VAL A 21 5.41 -10.80 4.10
CA VAL A 21 5.31 -12.27 3.96
C VAL A 21 6.18 -12.76 2.79
N GLY A 22 6.12 -12.10 1.63
CA GLY A 22 6.98 -12.41 0.49
C GLY A 22 8.45 -12.27 0.84
N ASN A 23 8.83 -11.18 1.51
CA ASN A 23 10.21 -11.00 1.98
C ASN A 23 10.64 -12.11 2.96
N PHE A 24 9.74 -12.58 3.83
CA PHE A 24 10.01 -13.69 4.75
C PHE A 24 10.20 -15.04 4.04
N PHE A 25 9.35 -15.38 3.08
CA PHE A 25 9.44 -16.66 2.35
C PHE A 25 10.57 -16.69 1.33
N PHE A 26 10.81 -15.58 0.61
CA PHE A 26 11.80 -15.51 -0.46
C PHE A 26 13.17 -15.02 0.00
N GLY A 27 13.31 -14.57 1.26
CA GLY A 27 14.59 -14.15 1.84
C GLY A 27 15.29 -13.03 1.06
N VAL A 28 14.51 -12.15 0.42
CA VAL A 28 15.03 -11.11 -0.51
C VAL A 28 15.99 -10.16 0.20
N SER A 29 15.74 -9.88 1.49
CA SER A 29 16.56 -8.97 2.30
C SER A 29 17.18 -9.69 3.50
N ARG A 30 18.52 -9.66 3.61
CA ARG A 30 19.28 -10.16 4.79
C ARG A 30 18.99 -9.39 6.09
N ARG A 31 18.47 -8.16 5.98
CA ARG A 31 18.05 -7.30 7.10
C ARG A 31 16.69 -6.71 6.80
N PHE A 32 15.84 -6.68 7.82
CA PHE A 32 14.52 -6.09 7.76
C PHE A 32 14.67 -4.56 7.91
N ASP A 33 14.64 -3.83 6.79
CA ASP A 33 14.80 -2.38 6.77
C ASP A 33 13.44 -1.69 6.85
N TRP A 34 13.02 -1.36 8.07
CA TRP A 34 11.71 -0.78 8.34
C TRP A 34 11.51 0.59 7.67
N THR A 35 12.58 1.36 7.50
CA THR A 35 12.52 2.69 6.88
C THR A 35 12.11 2.57 5.41
N THR A 36 12.71 1.63 4.69
CA THR A 36 12.38 1.37 3.28
C THR A 36 10.94 0.87 3.15
N THR A 37 10.54 -0.10 3.96
CA THR A 37 9.17 -0.66 3.96
C THR A 37 8.10 0.40 4.27
N LEU A 38 8.37 1.32 5.21
CA LEU A 38 7.45 2.41 5.55
C LEU A 38 7.34 3.42 4.40
N TRP A 39 8.45 3.75 3.74
CA TRP A 39 8.43 4.62 2.56
C TRP A 39 7.67 4.00 1.40
N GLU A 40 7.90 2.72 1.10
CA GLU A 40 7.16 1.99 0.07
C GLU A 40 5.65 1.98 0.36
N ALA A 41 5.27 1.71 1.61
CA ALA A 41 3.87 1.75 2.01
C ALA A 41 3.23 3.14 1.89
N ALA A 42 3.98 4.20 2.24
CA ALA A 42 3.50 5.58 2.09
C ALA A 42 3.29 5.95 0.62
N PHE A 43 4.26 5.63 -0.25
CA PHE A 43 4.12 5.86 -1.70
C PHE A 43 2.96 5.07 -2.30
N PHE A 44 2.84 3.79 -1.93
CA PHE A 44 1.77 2.92 -2.39
C PHE A 44 0.39 3.42 -1.93
N PHE A 45 0.28 3.88 -0.68
CA PHE A 45 -0.93 4.49 -0.15
C PHE A 45 -1.36 5.72 -0.94
N VAL A 46 -0.44 6.66 -1.20
CA VAL A 46 -0.72 7.86 -2.00
C VAL A 46 -1.17 7.48 -3.40
N PHE A 47 -0.50 6.52 -4.03
CA PHE A 47 -0.85 6.03 -5.37
C PHE A 47 -2.29 5.48 -5.42
N ILE A 48 -2.64 4.55 -4.51
CA ILE A 48 -3.99 3.97 -4.45
C ILE A 48 -5.04 5.03 -4.09
N PHE A 49 -4.72 5.97 -3.21
CA PHE A 49 -5.62 7.06 -2.81
C PHE A 49 -5.97 7.98 -4.00
N LEU A 50 -4.97 8.33 -4.82
CA LEU A 50 -5.15 9.08 -6.05
C LEU A 50 -5.94 8.29 -7.09
N LEU A 51 -5.63 7.00 -7.27
CA LEU A 51 -6.28 6.12 -8.23
C LEU A 51 -7.76 5.88 -7.90
N LEU A 52 -8.10 5.64 -6.63
CA LEU A 52 -9.50 5.60 -6.17
C LEU A 52 -10.22 6.94 -6.40
N GLY A 53 -9.47 8.04 -6.34
CA GLY A 53 -9.99 9.37 -6.62
C GLY A 53 -10.34 9.62 -8.06
N TYR A 54 -9.41 9.30 -8.94
CA TYR A 54 -9.62 9.34 -10.37
C TYR A 54 -10.82 8.47 -10.78
N ARG A 55 -10.88 7.22 -10.31
CA ARG A 55 -12.00 6.30 -10.58
C ARG A 55 -13.35 6.86 -10.13
N ASN A 56 -13.40 7.50 -8.97
CA ASN A 56 -14.64 8.06 -8.44
C ASN A 56 -15.08 9.34 -9.18
N ASN A 57 -14.15 10.07 -9.78
CA ASN A 57 -14.44 11.26 -10.57
C ASN A 57 -14.96 10.91 -11.97
N HIS A 58 -14.48 9.80 -12.56
CA HIS A 58 -14.92 9.30 -13.86
C HIS A 58 -16.26 8.52 -13.85
N ARG A 59 -16.82 8.24 -12.67
CA ARG A 59 -18.16 7.62 -12.52
C ARG A 59 -19.28 8.63 -12.25
N LYS A 60 -18.95 9.92 -12.21
CA LYS A 60 -19.90 11.02 -12.22
C LYS A 60 -19.97 11.61 -13.62
#